data_AF-K1PG79-F1
#
_entry.id   AF-K1PG79-F1
#
_cell.length_a   1.000
_cell.length_b   1.000
_cell.length_c   1.000
_cell.angle_alpha   90.00
_cell.angle_beta   90.00
_cell.angle_gamma   90.00
#
_symmetry.space_group_name_H-M   'P 1'
#
loop_
_entity.id
_entity.type
_entity.pdbx_description
1 polymer ?
#
loop_
_entity_poly.entity_id
_entity_poly.type
_entity_poly.pdbx_seq_one_letter_code
_entity_poly.pdbx_strand_id
1 'polypeptide(L)'
;MVEQCDTQIKSIEIQLVRVETCGCAEGYAKDATEIQNIQIADGDVCRGISIPIFMIFPRLFTCPTLSTNNFKVDFEINIVIVFQDNHLVTENFPIKLTRF
;
A
#
# COMPACT_ATOMS: atom_id res chain seq x y z
N MET A 1 9.00 -13.17 -1.46
CA MET A 1 8.77 -14.41 -2.24
C MET A 1 7.52 -15.07 -1.70
N VAL A 2 6.86 -15.93 -2.48
CA VAL A 2 5.79 -16.79 -1.94
C VAL A 2 6.45 -18.04 -1.35
N GLU A 3 6.34 -18.26 -0.05
CA GLU A 3 6.88 -19.45 0.62
C GLU A 3 5.90 -20.63 0.55
N GLN A 4 4.67 -20.40 0.99
CA GLN A 4 3.58 -21.37 0.95
C GLN A 4 2.27 -20.69 0.55
N CYS A 5 1.47 -21.36 -0.28
CA CYS A 5 0.11 -20.92 -0.59
C CYS A 5 -0.69 -22.10 -1.17
N ASP A 6 -1.74 -22.52 -0.45
CA ASP A 6 -2.59 -23.65 -0.83
C ASP A 6 -3.66 -23.27 -1.87
N THR A 7 -3.88 -21.97 -2.05
CA THR A 7 -4.80 -21.41 -3.04
C THR A 7 -4.02 -20.82 -4.22
N GLN A 8 -4.59 -20.89 -5.43
CA GLN A 8 -3.97 -20.28 -6.60
C GLN A 8 -4.03 -18.76 -6.51
N ILE A 9 -2.85 -18.13 -6.61
CA ILE A 9 -2.73 -16.68 -6.69
C ILE A 9 -3.06 -16.27 -8.13
N LYS A 10 -3.65 -15.08 -8.28
CA LYS A 10 -3.96 -14.45 -9.57
C LYS A 10 -3.03 -13.28 -9.82
N SER A 11 -2.83 -12.42 -8.82
CA SER A 11 -1.86 -11.34 -8.87
C SER A 11 -1.33 -11.03 -7.47
N ILE A 12 -0.13 -10.44 -7.43
CA ILE A 12 0.39 -9.76 -6.24
C ILE A 12 0.63 -8.32 -6.65
N GLU A 13 0.05 -7.40 -5.88
CA GLU A 13 0.06 -5.97 -6.13
C GLU A 13 0.64 -5.24 -4.92
N ILE A 14 1.27 -4.10 -5.19
CA ILE A 14 1.74 -3.19 -4.15
C ILE A 14 1.10 -1.83 -4.40
N GLN A 15 0.44 -1.30 -3.38
CA GLN A 15 -0.21 -0.01 -3.42
C GLN A 15 0.52 0.98 -2.53
N LEU A 16 0.65 2.22 -2.98
CA LEU A 16 0.99 3.35 -2.12
C LEU A 16 -0.29 4.12 -1.84
N VAL A 17 -0.62 4.29 -0.56
CA VAL A 17 -1.80 5.01 -0.11
C VAL A 17 -1.35 6.24 0.68
N ARG A 18 -1.97 7.39 0.41
CA ARG A 18 -1.89 8.57 1.25
C ARG A 18 -3.09 8.61 2.17
N VAL A 19 -2.81 8.82 3.44
CA VAL A 19 -3.81 8.90 4.50
C VAL A 19 -3.82 10.31 5.06
N GLU A 20 -4.88 11.04 4.81
CA GLU A 20 -5.07 12.40 5.31
C GLU A 20 -6.02 12.37 6.48
N THR A 21 -5.57 12.87 7.63
CA THR A 21 -6.42 13.01 8.82
C THR A 21 -6.62 14.49 9.11
N CYS A 22 -7.86 14.93 9.17
CA CYS A 22 -8.24 16.32 9.45
C CYS A 22 -9.07 16.36 10.74
N GLY A 23 -8.65 17.17 11.71
CA GLY A 23 -9.34 17.41 12.97
C GLY A 23 -10.25 18.63 12.88
N CYS A 24 -11.49 18.49 13.34
CA CYS A 24 -12.46 19.56 13.47
C CYS A 24 -13.10 19.52 14.87
N ALA A 25 -13.98 20.50 15.16
CA ALA A 25 -14.66 20.58 16.46
C ALA A 25 -15.49 19.32 16.81
N GLU A 26 -15.86 18.53 15.80
CA GLU A 26 -16.70 17.32 15.92
C GLU A 26 -15.87 16.03 16.00
N GLY A 27 -14.54 16.09 15.88
CA GLY A 27 -13.65 14.94 15.95
C GLY A 27 -12.59 14.92 14.85
N TYR A 28 -12.18 13.72 14.44
CA TYR A 28 -11.20 13.52 13.37
C TYR A 28 -11.84 12.78 12.20
N ALA A 29 -11.66 13.30 10.99
CA ALA A 29 -11.97 12.63 9.74
C ALA A 29 -10.68 12.07 9.12
N LYS A 30 -10.72 10.82 8.65
CA LYS A 30 -9.61 10.15 7.97
C LYS A 30 -10.04 9.81 6.55
N ASP A 31 -9.24 10.20 5.56
CA ASP A 31 -9.43 9.84 4.16
C ASP A 31 -8.20 9.11 3.62
N ALA A 32 -8.43 8.05 2.85
CA ALA A 32 -7.37 7.21 2.29
C ALA A 32 -7.46 7.23 0.77
N THR A 33 -6.44 7.79 0.12
CA THR A 33 -6.36 7.91 -1.33
C THR A 33 -5.27 6.98 -1.86
N GLU A 34 -5.62 6.07 -2.76
CA GLU A 34 -4.63 5.29 -3.52
C GLU A 34 -3.88 6.22 -4.49
N ILE A 35 -2.56 6.28 -4.36
CA ILE A 35 -1.69 7.07 -5.23
C ILE A 35 -1.24 6.26 -6.45
N GLN A 36 -0.91 4.99 -6.23
CA GLN A 36 -0.43 4.09 -7.26
C GLN A 36 -0.68 2.64 -6.84
N ASN A 37 -0.97 1.81 -7.82
CA ASN A 37 -1.02 0.36 -7.71
C ASN A 37 -0.04 -0.23 -8.75
N ILE A 38 0.84 -1.12 -8.30
CA ILE A 38 1.85 -1.79 -9.12
C ILE A 38 1.65 -3.29 -9.00
N GLN A 39 1.27 -3.95 -10.09
CA GLN A 39 1.27 -5.40 -10.17
C GLN A 39 2.70 -5.92 -10.31
N ILE A 40 3.15 -6.71 -9.34
CA ILE A 40 4.51 -7.27 -9.28
C ILE A 40 4.57 -8.75 -9.65
N ALA A 41 3.43 -9.43 -9.71
CA ALA A 41 3.32 -10.80 -10.18
C ALA A 41 1.95 -11.05 -10.83
N ASP A 42 1.91 -11.94 -11.82
CA ASP A 42 0.71 -12.31 -12.59
C ASP A 42 0.59 -13.83 -12.70
N GLY A 43 -0.64 -14.34 -12.63
CA GLY A 43 -0.95 -15.77 -12.64
C GLY A 43 -0.65 -16.47 -11.30
N ASP A 44 -0.66 -17.81 -11.32
CA ASP A 44 -0.31 -18.62 -10.15
C ASP A 44 1.19 -18.53 -9.87
N VAL A 45 1.54 -17.58 -9.03
CA VAL A 45 2.92 -17.19 -8.73
C VAL A 45 3.73 -18.38 -8.21
N CYS A 46 4.89 -18.63 -8.81
CA CYS A 46 5.79 -19.71 -8.42
C CYS A 46 6.29 -19.54 -6.98
N ARG A 47 6.34 -20.65 -6.24
CA ARG A 47 6.83 -20.68 -4.85
C ARG A 47 8.36 -20.70 -4.85
N GLY A 48 8.97 -20.09 -3.82
CA GLY A 48 10.42 -20.03 -3.66
C GLY A 48 11.15 -19.09 -4.63
N ILE A 49 10.43 -18.35 -5.48
CA ILE A 49 11.03 -17.36 -6.38
C ILE A 49 10.97 -15.97 -5.74
N SER A 50 12.12 -15.30 -5.69
CA SER A 50 12.22 -13.90 -5.27
C SER A 50 11.51 -12.99 -6.28
N ILE A 51 10.53 -12.24 -5.78
CA ILE A 51 9.81 -11.23 -6.56
C ILE A 51 10.46 -9.88 -6.21
N PRO A 52 11.16 -9.23 -7.16
CA PRO A 52 11.77 -7.94 -6.88
C PRO A 52 10.69 -6.86 -6.72
N ILE A 53 10.85 -6.00 -5.72
CA ILE A 53 9.92 -4.91 -5.42
C ILE A 53 10.61 -3.58 -5.74
N PHE A 54 10.09 -2.87 -6.73
CA PHE A 54 10.52 -1.52 -7.07
C PHE A 54 9.32 -0.59 -7.08
N MET A 55 9.36 0.45 -6.24
CA MET A 55 8.34 1.47 -6.17
C MET A 55 9.00 2.84 -6.22
N ILE A 56 8.76 3.58 -7.32
CA ILE A 56 9.17 4.98 -7.42
C ILE A 56 8.08 5.84 -6.79
N PHE A 57 8.45 6.74 -5.88
CA PHE A 57 7.49 7.65 -5.27
C PHE A 57 7.16 8.82 -6.23
N PRO A 58 5.89 8.97 -6.67
CA PRO A 58 5.53 10.00 -7.63
C PRO A 58 5.60 11.39 -6.99
N ARG A 59 6.44 12.26 -7.56
CA ARG A 59 6.79 13.57 -6.99
C ARG A 59 5.58 14.49 -6.75
N LEU A 60 4.54 14.41 -7.57
CA LEU A 60 3.35 15.27 -7.45
C LEU A 60 2.32 14.76 -6.43
N PHE A 61 2.42 13.49 -6.02
CA PHE A 61 1.45 12.84 -5.13
C PHE A 61 2.05 12.45 -3.78
N THR A 62 3.35 12.70 -3.57
CA THR A 62 4.04 12.41 -2.31
C THR A 62 4.63 13.66 -1.68
N CYS A 63 4.70 13.66 -0.36
CA CYS A 63 5.31 14.71 0.45
C CYS A 63 5.92 14.06 1.72
N PRO A 64 6.71 14.79 2.52
CA PRO A 64 7.12 14.29 3.83
C PRO A 64 5.91 13.98 4.71
N THR A 65 5.98 12.90 5.50
CA THR A 65 4.98 12.60 6.52
C THR A 65 4.84 13.79 7.46
N LEU A 66 3.61 14.26 7.64
CA LEU A 66 3.28 15.45 8.42
C LEU A 66 2.39 15.07 9.59
N SER A 67 2.73 15.52 10.79
CA SER A 67 1.90 15.34 11.98
C SER A 67 1.77 16.65 12.74
N THR A 68 0.56 17.20 12.77
CA THR A 68 0.18 18.38 13.56
C THR A 68 -1.05 18.05 14.41
N ASN A 69 -1.50 19.01 15.23
CA ASN A 69 -2.64 18.80 16.13
C ASN A 69 -3.95 18.46 15.39
N ASN A 70 -4.21 19.15 14.28
CA ASN A 70 -5.48 19.07 13.55
C ASN A 70 -5.31 18.59 12.11
N PHE A 71 -4.09 18.28 11.66
CA PHE A 71 -3.87 17.78 10.31
C PHE A 71 -2.68 16.84 10.26
N LYS A 72 -2.86 15.67 9.64
CA LYS A 72 -1.81 14.67 9.41
C LYS A 72 -1.85 14.19 7.96
N VAL A 73 -0.67 13.95 7.41
CA VAL A 73 -0.49 13.27 6.13
C VAL A 73 0.45 12.09 6.37
N ASP A 74 -0.13 10.91 6.38
CA ASP A 74 0.56 9.63 6.55
C ASP A 74 0.60 8.87 5.22
N PHE A 75 1.48 7.89 5.11
CA PHE A 75 1.61 7.04 3.94
C PHE A 75 1.65 5.57 4.36
N GLU A 76 0.98 4.73 3.60
CA GLU A 76 0.92 3.28 3.82
C GLU A 76 1.32 2.57 2.52
N ILE A 77 2.09 1.50 2.65
CA ILE A 77 2.29 0.53 1.57
C ILE A 77 1.39 -0.65 1.86
N ASN A 78 0.55 -1.03 0.90
CA ASN A 78 -0.27 -2.22 1.02
C ASN A 78 0.28 -3.30 0.09
N ILE A 79 0.45 -4.51 0.61
CA ILE A 79 0.68 -5.70 -0.22
C ILE A 79 -0.68 -6.37 -0.38
N VAL A 80 -1.15 -6.47 -1.62
CA VAL A 80 -2.45 -7.06 -1.95
C VAL A 80 -2.22 -8.35 -2.73
N ILE A 81 -2.80 -9.44 -2.26
CA ILE A 81 -2.80 -10.73 -2.93
C ILE A 81 -4.21 -10.98 -3.43
N VAL A 82 -4.36 -11.15 -4.74
CA VAL A 82 -5.62 -11.50 -5.38
C VAL A 82 -5.58 -12.99 -5.69
N PHE A 83 -6.59 -13.74 -5.26
CA PHE A 83 -6.74 -15.16 -5.58
C PHE A 83 -7.61 -15.35 -6.82
N GLN A 84 -7.59 -16.55 -7.41
CA GLN A 84 -8.35 -16.87 -8.63
C GLN A 84 -9.89 -16.73 -8.45
N ASP A 85 -10.38 -16.93 -7.24
CA ASP A 85 -11.79 -16.72 -6.88
C ASP A 85 -12.15 -15.24 -6.60
N ASN A 86 -11.23 -14.32 -6.87
CA ASN A 86 -11.28 -12.89 -6.55
C ASN A 86 -11.36 -12.57 -5.05
N HIS A 87 -11.03 -13.51 -4.17
CA HIS A 87 -10.74 -13.18 -2.78
C HIS A 87 -9.47 -12.32 -2.71
N LEU A 88 -9.46 -11.34 -1.80
CA LEU A 88 -8.38 -10.38 -1.61
C LEU A 88 -7.86 -10.48 -0.18
N VAL A 89 -6.55 -10.62 -0.05
CA VAL A 89 -5.86 -10.47 1.23
C VAL A 89 -4.93 -9.27 1.13
N THR A 90 -5.05 -8.36 2.10
CA THR A 90 -4.25 -7.13 2.15
C THR A 90 -3.52 -7.05 3.47
N GLU A 91 -2.23 -6.76 3.41
CA GLU A 91 -1.41 -6.41 4.57
C GLU A 91 -0.94 -4.96 4.41
N ASN A 92 -1.19 -4.12 5.43
CA ASN A 92 -0.89 -2.69 5.41
C ASN A 92 0.36 -2.37 6.25
N PHE A 93 1.31 -1.63 5.67
CA PHE A 93 2.55 -1.23 6.32
C PHE A 93 2.67 0.30 6.36
N PRO A 94 2.64 0.93 7.54
CA PRO A 94 2.86 2.37 7.64
C PRO A 94 4.31 2.71 7.27
N ILE A 95 4.51 3.76 6.48
CA ILE A 95 5.82 4.26 6.09
C ILE A 95 5.99 5.74 6.42
N LYS A 96 7.21 6.15 6.71
CA LYS A 96 7.57 7.55 6.97
C LYS A 96 8.37 8.12 5.82
N LEU A 97 7.81 9.10 5.12
CA LEU A 97 8.50 9.85 4.08
C LEU A 97 9.20 11.07 4.69
N THR A 98 10.46 11.30 4.31
CA THR A 98 11.25 12.45 4.79
C THR A 98 11.89 13.17 3.61
N ARG A 99 12.16 14.47 3.77
CA ARG A 99 12.91 15.29 2.81
C ARG A 99 14.12 15.88 3.54
N PHE A 100 15.30 15.68 2.98
CA PHE A 100 16.57 16.22 3.44
C PHE A 100 16.97 17.44 2.60
#